data_AF-A0ABC8CEA2-F1
#
_entry.id   AF-A0ABC8CEA2-F1
#
_cell.length_a   1.000
_cell.length_b   1.000
_cell.length_c   1.000
_cell.angle_alpha   90.00
_cell.angle_beta   90.00
_cell.angle_gamma   90.00
#
_symmetry.space_group_name_H-M   'P 1'
#
loop_
_entity.id
_entity.type
_entity.pdbx_description
1 polymer ?
#
loop_
_entity_poly.entity_id
_entity_poly.type
_entity_poly.pdbx_seq_one_letter_code
_entity_poly.pdbx_strand_id
1 'polypeptide(L)'
;MITVLGPRRRTLQTKDQLPRIFQANLARLFEQVIQPAMEALPVHASLECGEAATMDEFLDRAAAQVDNYTANEAAKAFTLTLAGIFERQLSIWARAVYLDLAIEMPKARGFQEFLAICAERAGIDVQQTGVGSDLNEMFMVANVVRHGEGSSCEKLMAIAPMLWDDASNDYHDLLAGPRIPSEHLRIRMRDLVRYIWATTRFWGLADPLPMAVTDPPYRVEARGGESA
;
A
#
# COMPACT_ATOMS: atom_id res chain seq x y z
N MET A 1 -58.26 0.64 4.31
CA MET A 1 -57.52 0.16 3.13
C MET A 1 -56.10 0.71 3.25
N ILE A 2 -55.18 -0.08 3.83
CA ILE A 2 -53.80 0.36 4.08
C ILE A 2 -52.98 0.00 2.84
N THR A 3 -52.59 1.03 2.08
CA THR A 3 -51.69 0.88 0.94
C THR A 3 -50.28 0.64 1.48
N VAL A 4 -49.85 -0.63 1.47
CA VAL A 4 -48.46 -0.99 1.74
C VAL A 4 -47.62 -0.51 0.56
N LEU A 5 -46.89 0.59 0.76
CA LEU A 5 -45.88 1.06 -0.17
C LEU A 5 -44.74 0.03 -0.18
N GLY A 6 -44.65 -0.76 -1.26
CA GLY A 6 -43.53 -1.65 -1.50
C GLY A 6 -42.20 -0.87 -1.53
N PRO A 7 -41.06 -1.54 -1.25
CA PRO A 7 -39.76 -0.88 -1.18
C PRO A 7 -39.46 -0.17 -2.51
N ARG A 8 -39.25 1.15 -2.44
CA ARG A 8 -38.81 1.96 -3.58
C ARG A 8 -37.51 1.34 -4.10
N ARG A 9 -37.52 0.80 -5.32
CA ARG A 9 -36.29 0.45 -6.05
C ARG A 9 -35.46 1.72 -6.17
N ARG A 10 -34.38 1.84 -5.39
CA ARG A 10 -33.40 2.91 -5.55
C ARG A 10 -32.77 2.72 -6.94
N THR A 11 -33.02 3.64 -7.86
CA THR A 11 -32.37 3.63 -9.18
C THR A 11 -30.88 3.73 -8.95
N LEU A 12 -30.14 2.70 -9.35
CA LEU A 12 -28.70 2.59 -9.16
C LEU A 12 -28.02 3.73 -9.94
N GLN A 13 -27.30 4.60 -9.24
CA GLN A 13 -26.58 5.71 -9.87
C GLN A 13 -25.16 5.26 -10.20
N THR A 14 -24.56 5.79 -11.27
CA THR A 14 -23.17 5.47 -11.66
C THR A 14 -22.18 5.66 -10.51
N LYS A 15 -22.41 6.65 -9.64
CA LYS A 15 -21.58 6.91 -8.45
C LYS A 15 -21.59 5.76 -7.44
N ASP A 16 -22.69 5.00 -7.37
CA ASP A 16 -22.84 3.86 -6.44
C ASP A 16 -21.95 2.68 -6.87
N GLN A 17 -21.52 2.63 -8.15
CA GLN A 17 -20.61 1.60 -8.66
C GLN A 17 -19.13 1.95 -8.48
N LEU A 18 -18.78 3.20 -8.16
CA LEU A 18 -17.40 3.65 -8.11
C LEU A 18 -16.53 2.83 -7.16
N PRO A 19 -16.94 2.55 -5.91
CA PRO A 19 -16.13 1.72 -5.00
C PRO A 19 -15.81 0.35 -5.60
N ARG A 20 -16.82 -0.32 -6.18
CA ARG A 20 -16.65 -1.62 -6.84
C ARG A 20 -15.68 -1.56 -8.02
N ILE A 21 -15.79 -0.52 -8.85
CA ILE A 21 -14.89 -0.31 -9.99
C ILE A 21 -13.46 -0.06 -9.50
N PHE A 22 -13.29 0.77 -8.47
CA PHE A 22 -11.98 1.09 -7.90
C PHE A 22 -11.32 -0.11 -7.23
N GLN A 23 -12.08 -0.91 -6.49
CA GLN A 23 -11.63 -2.19 -5.96
C GLN A 23 -11.14 -3.12 -7.08
N ALA A 24 -11.95 -3.31 -8.14
CA ALA A 24 -11.58 -4.19 -9.25
C ALA A 24 -10.36 -3.68 -10.04
N ASN A 25 -10.19 -2.36 -10.17
CA ASN A 25 -9.03 -1.78 -10.84
C ASN A 25 -7.74 -2.01 -10.05
N LEU A 26 -7.77 -1.84 -8.73
CA LEU A 26 -6.62 -2.12 -7.86
C LEU A 26 -6.28 -3.61 -7.85
N ALA A 27 -7.28 -4.48 -7.71
CA ALA A 27 -7.12 -5.92 -7.78
C ALA A 27 -6.41 -6.36 -9.07
N ARG A 28 -6.91 -5.91 -10.23
CA ARG A 28 -6.29 -6.23 -11.53
C ARG A 28 -4.88 -5.68 -11.67
N LEU A 29 -4.62 -4.46 -11.22
CA LEU A 29 -3.27 -3.90 -11.23
C LEU A 29 -2.31 -4.76 -10.41
N PHE A 30 -2.76 -5.21 -9.23
CA PHE A 30 -1.93 -6.06 -8.39
C PHE A 30 -1.67 -7.42 -9.03
N GLU A 31 -2.73 -8.13 -9.40
CA GLU A 31 -2.66 -9.50 -9.93
C GLU A 31 -1.97 -9.59 -11.30
N GLN A 32 -2.11 -8.58 -12.16
CA GLN A 32 -1.62 -8.65 -13.54
C GLN A 32 -0.29 -7.93 -13.74
N VAL A 33 0.10 -7.03 -12.82
CA VAL A 33 1.30 -6.20 -12.99
C VAL A 33 2.22 -6.32 -11.79
N ILE A 34 1.76 -5.91 -10.60
CA ILE A 34 2.64 -5.77 -9.43
C ILE A 34 3.14 -7.12 -8.98
N GLN A 35 2.24 -8.07 -8.73
CA GLN A 35 2.61 -9.38 -8.24
C GLN A 35 3.49 -10.16 -9.23
N PRO A 36 3.11 -10.30 -10.52
CA PRO A 36 3.98 -10.96 -11.49
C PRO A 36 5.34 -10.30 -11.65
N ALA A 37 5.41 -8.96 -11.62
CA ALA A 37 6.68 -8.25 -11.70
C ALA A 37 7.57 -8.52 -10.48
N MET A 38 7.00 -8.50 -9.27
CA MET A 38 7.75 -8.80 -8.05
C MET A 38 8.19 -10.26 -7.97
N GLU A 39 7.36 -11.20 -8.43
CA GLU A 39 7.69 -12.64 -8.45
C GLU A 39 8.76 -12.98 -9.49
N ALA A 40 8.90 -12.18 -10.55
CA ALA A 40 9.92 -12.35 -11.57
C ALA A 40 11.31 -11.80 -11.16
N LEU A 41 11.38 -10.97 -10.12
CA LEU A 41 12.63 -10.38 -9.64
C LEU A 41 13.34 -11.35 -8.67
N PRO A 42 14.62 -11.69 -8.92
CA PRO A 42 15.38 -12.50 -7.98
C PRO A 42 15.53 -11.77 -6.64
N VAL A 43 15.37 -12.51 -5.54
CA VAL A 43 15.59 -12.02 -4.17
C VAL A 43 16.38 -13.05 -3.39
N HIS A 44 17.52 -12.65 -2.87
CA HIS A 44 18.45 -13.47 -2.09
C HIS A 44 18.21 -13.22 -0.60
N ALA A 45 18.01 -14.29 0.18
CA ALA A 45 17.66 -14.20 1.60
C ALA A 45 18.84 -13.79 2.51
N SER A 46 20.06 -13.82 1.99
CA SER A 46 21.27 -13.32 2.65
C SER A 46 22.26 -12.92 1.58
N LEU A 47 22.96 -11.81 1.82
CA LEU A 47 24.11 -11.37 1.06
C LEU A 47 25.37 -11.76 1.83
N GLU A 48 26.34 -12.34 1.13
CA GLU A 48 27.62 -12.69 1.73
C GLU A 48 28.55 -11.48 1.70
N CYS A 49 29.17 -11.18 2.86
CA CYS A 49 30.18 -10.13 2.97
C CYS A 49 31.59 -10.74 3.10
N GLY A 50 32.60 -10.02 2.60
CA GLY A 50 34.01 -10.36 2.80
C GLY A 50 34.78 -10.53 1.48
N GLU A 51 36.05 -10.92 1.60
CA GLU A 51 36.90 -11.21 0.45
C GLU A 51 36.38 -12.46 -0.27
N ALA A 52 36.22 -12.38 -1.60
CA ALA A 52 35.88 -13.53 -2.42
C ALA A 52 37.16 -14.32 -2.73
N ALA A 53 37.10 -15.65 -2.67
CA ALA A 53 38.24 -16.50 -3.02
C ALA A 53 38.47 -16.53 -4.54
N THR A 54 37.45 -16.21 -5.34
CA THR A 54 37.51 -16.19 -6.80
C THR A 54 36.78 -14.99 -7.41
N MET A 55 37.07 -14.70 -8.69
CA MET A 55 36.34 -13.67 -9.44
C MET A 55 34.87 -14.04 -9.63
N ASP A 56 34.56 -15.30 -9.92
CA ASP A 56 33.18 -15.74 -10.13
C ASP A 56 32.35 -15.57 -8.85
N GLU A 57 32.90 -15.97 -7.70
CA GLU A 57 32.28 -15.74 -6.39
C GLU A 57 32.06 -14.25 -6.09
N PHE A 58 33.02 -13.39 -6.47
CA PHE A 58 32.85 -11.94 -6.35
C PHE A 58 31.69 -11.42 -7.22
N LEU A 59 31.62 -11.87 -8.47
CA LEU A 59 30.57 -11.47 -9.41
C LEU A 59 29.18 -11.96 -8.96
N ASP A 60 29.09 -13.19 -8.44
CA ASP A 60 27.84 -13.74 -7.91
C ASP A 60 27.34 -12.94 -6.70
N ARG A 61 28.23 -12.58 -5.77
CA ARG A 61 27.90 -11.72 -4.61
C ARG A 61 27.42 -10.34 -5.04
N ALA A 62 28.11 -9.73 -6.01
CA ALA A 62 27.73 -8.42 -6.55
C ALA A 62 26.36 -8.49 -7.26
N ALA A 63 26.10 -9.54 -8.03
CA ALA A 63 24.82 -9.77 -8.68
C ALA A 63 23.69 -9.89 -7.66
N ALA A 64 23.89 -10.66 -6.58
CA ALA A 64 22.89 -10.81 -5.52
C ALA A 64 22.53 -9.48 -4.84
N GLN A 65 23.51 -8.60 -4.63
CA GLN A 65 23.27 -7.26 -4.09
C GLN A 65 22.46 -6.39 -5.06
N VAL A 66 22.80 -6.43 -6.36
CA VAL A 66 22.06 -5.69 -7.41
C VAL A 66 20.63 -6.19 -7.54
N ASP A 67 20.41 -7.51 -7.47
CA ASP A 67 19.10 -8.15 -7.52
C ASP A 67 18.21 -7.65 -6.37
N ASN A 68 18.70 -7.71 -5.13
CA ASN A 68 17.95 -7.27 -3.95
C ASN A 68 17.68 -5.76 -3.95
N TYR A 69 18.64 -4.95 -4.43
CA TYR A 69 18.43 -3.52 -4.63
C TYR A 69 17.32 -3.24 -5.64
N THR A 70 17.39 -3.90 -6.80
CA THR A 70 16.39 -3.77 -7.87
C THR A 70 15.00 -4.17 -7.39
N ALA A 71 14.89 -5.27 -6.64
CA ALA A 71 13.63 -5.71 -6.05
C ALA A 71 13.06 -4.69 -5.04
N ASN A 72 13.92 -4.09 -4.20
CA ASN A 72 13.49 -3.06 -3.26
C ASN A 72 13.00 -1.79 -3.97
N GLU A 73 13.72 -1.33 -4.99
CA GLU A 73 13.32 -0.15 -5.78
C GLU A 73 12.02 -0.39 -6.56
N ALA A 74 11.83 -1.59 -7.11
CA ALA A 74 10.57 -1.98 -7.73
C ALA A 74 9.41 -1.91 -6.71
N ALA A 75 9.60 -2.44 -5.49
CA ALA A 75 8.58 -2.41 -4.45
C ALA A 75 8.24 -0.98 -3.97
N LYS A 76 9.25 -0.09 -3.85
CA LYS A 76 9.05 1.34 -3.59
C LYS A 76 8.22 1.99 -4.70
N ALA A 77 8.55 1.74 -5.96
CA ALA A 77 7.85 2.29 -7.11
C ALA A 77 6.38 1.81 -7.19
N PHE A 78 6.12 0.53 -6.91
CA PHE A 78 4.76 0.00 -6.83
C PHE A 78 3.97 0.55 -5.65
N THR A 79 4.60 0.77 -4.50
CA THR A 79 3.96 1.44 -3.36
C THR A 79 3.54 2.86 -3.73
N LEU A 80 4.42 3.64 -4.38
CA LEU A 80 4.11 4.97 -4.89
C LEU A 80 2.94 4.95 -5.87
N THR A 81 2.91 3.94 -6.75
CA THR A 81 1.84 3.74 -7.74
C THR A 81 0.49 3.45 -7.07
N LEU A 82 0.45 2.53 -6.10
CA LEU A 82 -0.75 2.19 -5.34
C LEU A 82 -1.29 3.41 -4.58
N ALA A 83 -0.42 4.13 -3.87
CA ALA A 83 -0.79 5.34 -3.14
C ALA A 83 -1.39 6.40 -4.08
N GLY A 84 -0.72 6.69 -5.20
CA GLY A 84 -1.19 7.68 -6.17
C GLY A 84 -2.52 7.33 -6.85
N ILE A 85 -2.74 6.04 -7.15
CA ILE A 85 -4.02 5.57 -7.70
C ILE A 85 -5.13 5.69 -6.67
N PHE A 86 -4.89 5.22 -5.45
CA PHE A 86 -5.88 5.26 -4.38
C PHE A 86 -6.29 6.69 -4.03
N GLU A 87 -5.33 7.62 -3.91
CA GLU A 87 -5.60 9.04 -3.66
C GLU A 87 -6.47 9.67 -4.76
N ARG A 88 -6.18 9.33 -6.02
CA ARG A 88 -6.98 9.81 -7.16
C ARG A 88 -8.40 9.24 -7.13
N GLN A 89 -8.55 7.95 -6.84
CA GLN A 89 -9.84 7.28 -6.71
C GLN A 89 -10.65 7.89 -5.55
N LEU A 90 -10.04 8.11 -4.39
CA LEU A 90 -10.64 8.79 -3.24
C LEU A 90 -11.14 10.18 -3.61
N SER A 91 -10.32 10.95 -4.32
CA SER A 91 -10.69 12.28 -4.80
C SER A 91 -11.86 12.24 -5.79
N ILE A 92 -11.90 11.27 -6.71
CA ILE A 92 -13.02 11.10 -7.66
C ILE A 92 -14.29 10.72 -6.89
N TRP A 93 -14.19 9.74 -5.99
CA TRP A 93 -15.31 9.25 -5.19
C TRP A 93 -15.91 10.35 -4.33
N ALA A 94 -15.07 11.07 -3.58
CA ALA A 94 -15.50 12.15 -2.71
C ALA A 94 -16.22 13.26 -3.49
N ARG A 95 -15.70 13.64 -4.66
CA ARG A 95 -16.40 14.58 -5.55
C ARG A 95 -17.74 14.04 -6.03
N ALA A 96 -17.84 12.77 -6.38
CA ALA A 96 -19.08 12.18 -6.90
C ALA A 96 -20.16 11.98 -5.84
N VAL A 97 -19.77 11.70 -4.59
CA VAL A 97 -20.71 11.40 -3.49
C VAL A 97 -21.05 12.63 -2.65
N TYR A 98 -20.12 13.57 -2.51
CA TYR A 98 -20.25 14.75 -1.64
C TYR A 98 -20.29 16.08 -2.42
N LEU A 99 -20.88 16.06 -3.63
CA LEU A 99 -21.03 17.20 -4.56
C LEU A 99 -21.42 18.53 -3.88
N ASP A 100 -22.35 18.51 -2.93
CA ASP A 100 -22.88 19.71 -2.27
C ASP A 100 -21.96 20.30 -1.17
N LEU A 101 -20.87 19.60 -0.84
CA LEU A 101 -19.88 19.99 0.18
C LEU A 101 -18.48 20.25 -0.42
N ALA A 102 -18.39 20.34 -1.76
CA ALA A 102 -17.15 20.47 -2.52
C ALA A 102 -16.37 21.80 -2.31
N ILE A 103 -16.80 22.66 -1.39
CA ILE A 103 -16.29 24.04 -1.22
C ILE A 103 -14.98 24.10 -0.42
N GLU A 104 -14.60 23.06 0.34
CA GLU A 104 -13.30 23.02 1.02
C GLU A 104 -12.42 21.89 0.46
N MET A 105 -11.60 22.25 -0.52
CA MET A 105 -10.73 21.36 -1.29
C MET A 105 -9.78 20.49 -0.42
N PRO A 106 -9.48 19.24 -0.84
CA PRO A 106 -8.53 18.33 -0.16
C PRO A 106 -7.09 18.85 -0.05
N LYS A 107 -6.68 19.79 -0.94
CA LYS A 107 -5.30 20.29 -1.00
C LYS A 107 -4.83 21.00 0.27
N ALA A 108 -5.75 21.50 1.11
CA ALA A 108 -5.39 22.23 2.32
C ALA A 108 -5.16 21.34 3.56
N ARG A 109 -5.62 20.08 3.54
CA ARG A 109 -5.74 19.21 4.73
C ARG A 109 -4.78 18.02 4.75
N GLY A 110 -4.04 17.81 3.65
CA GLY A 110 -3.19 16.63 3.51
C GLY A 110 -4.01 15.33 3.36
N PHE A 111 -3.34 14.26 2.91
CA PHE A 111 -4.04 13.04 2.54
C PHE A 111 -4.72 12.33 3.72
N GLN A 112 -4.05 12.25 4.88
CA GLN A 112 -4.55 11.50 6.04
C GLN A 112 -5.85 12.09 6.59
N GLU A 113 -5.92 13.42 6.71
CA GLU A 113 -7.14 14.09 7.14
C GLU A 113 -8.26 13.91 6.11
N PHE A 114 -7.94 13.98 4.82
CA PHE A 114 -8.90 13.74 3.75
C PHE A 114 -9.45 12.31 3.75
N LEU A 115 -8.60 11.30 3.97
CA LEU A 115 -9.00 9.91 4.14
C LEU A 115 -9.92 9.74 5.35
N ALA A 116 -9.59 10.33 6.49
CA ALA A 116 -10.41 10.25 7.71
C ALA A 116 -11.81 10.83 7.47
N ILE A 117 -11.92 12.00 6.85
CA ILE A 117 -13.21 12.63 6.51
C ILE A 117 -14.02 11.73 5.56
N CYS A 118 -13.37 11.17 4.54
CA CYS A 118 -14.04 10.28 3.60
C CYS A 118 -14.55 9.00 4.29
N ALA A 119 -13.74 8.40 5.15
CA ALA A 119 -14.10 7.20 5.91
C ALA A 119 -15.26 7.46 6.88
N GLU A 120 -15.20 8.56 7.65
CA GLU A 120 -16.26 8.96 8.58
C GLU A 120 -17.60 9.12 7.84
N ARG A 121 -17.59 9.84 6.71
CA ARG A 121 -18.80 10.05 5.90
C ARG A 121 -19.30 8.78 5.21
N ALA A 122 -18.43 7.78 5.05
CA ALA A 122 -18.79 6.46 4.54
C ALA A 122 -19.36 5.54 5.63
N GLY A 123 -19.27 5.93 6.91
CA GLY A 123 -19.54 5.04 8.04
C GLY A 123 -18.50 3.94 8.20
N ILE A 124 -17.27 4.14 7.71
CA ILE A 124 -16.18 3.18 7.79
C ILE A 124 -15.33 3.49 9.02
N ASP A 125 -15.34 2.59 10.00
CA ASP A 125 -14.38 2.64 11.11
C ASP A 125 -13.03 2.07 10.64
N VAL A 126 -12.16 2.94 10.14
CA VAL A 126 -10.83 2.57 9.65
C VAL A 126 -9.89 2.07 10.76
N GLN A 127 -10.17 2.38 12.02
CA GLN A 127 -9.34 1.94 13.16
C GLN A 127 -9.71 0.52 13.57
N GLN A 128 -11.00 0.23 13.73
CA GLN A 128 -11.47 -1.13 14.06
C GLN A 128 -11.21 -2.13 12.92
N THR A 129 -11.12 -1.68 11.68
CA THR A 129 -10.94 -2.56 10.52
C THR A 129 -9.48 -2.85 10.18
N GLY A 130 -8.50 -2.22 10.85
CA GLY A 130 -7.06 -2.34 10.53
C GLY A 130 -6.64 -1.68 9.21
N VAL A 131 -7.59 -1.16 8.43
CA VAL A 131 -7.36 -0.53 7.13
C VAL A 131 -6.61 0.80 7.27
N GLY A 132 -6.92 1.56 8.31
CA GLY A 132 -6.37 2.90 8.50
C GLY A 132 -4.86 2.91 8.72
N SER A 133 -4.32 1.96 9.48
CA SER A 133 -2.88 1.87 9.74
C SER A 133 -2.09 1.56 8.48
N ASP A 134 -2.52 0.55 7.70
CA ASP A 134 -1.83 0.14 6.47
C ASP A 134 -1.93 1.22 5.38
N LEU A 135 -3.08 1.88 5.23
CA LEU A 135 -3.20 3.03 4.32
C LEU A 135 -2.27 4.16 4.74
N ASN A 136 -2.27 4.54 6.02
CA ASN A 136 -1.41 5.61 6.51
C ASN A 136 0.07 5.30 6.29
N GLU A 137 0.50 4.07 6.61
CA GLU A 137 1.87 3.59 6.37
C GLU A 137 2.23 3.68 4.88
N MET A 138 1.37 3.16 3.98
CA MET A 138 1.58 3.22 2.52
C MET A 138 1.82 4.65 2.01
N PHE A 139 1.04 5.63 2.48
CA PHE A 139 1.21 7.02 2.08
C PHE A 139 2.47 7.68 2.65
N MET A 140 2.86 7.32 3.88
CA MET A 140 4.14 7.77 4.43
C MET A 140 5.31 7.18 3.67
N VAL A 141 5.27 5.88 3.33
CA VAL A 141 6.26 5.24 2.45
C VAL A 141 6.35 5.99 1.12
N ALA A 142 5.22 6.23 0.46
CA ALA A 142 5.19 6.95 -0.81
C ALA A 142 5.79 8.36 -0.73
N ASN A 143 5.58 9.06 0.40
CA ASN A 143 6.18 10.37 0.63
C ASN A 143 7.70 10.28 0.84
N VAL A 144 8.19 9.32 1.63
CA VAL A 144 9.63 9.10 1.84
C VAL A 144 10.31 8.71 0.53
N VAL A 145 9.71 7.81 -0.26
CA VAL A 145 10.24 7.42 -1.59
C VAL A 145 10.33 8.62 -2.53
N ARG A 146 9.38 9.56 -2.47
CA ARG A 146 9.35 10.74 -3.36
C ARG A 146 10.29 11.85 -2.92
N HIS A 147 10.43 12.06 -1.61
CA HIS A 147 11.06 13.27 -1.05
C HIS A 147 12.35 13.01 -0.26
N GLY A 148 12.64 11.75 0.10
CA GLY A 148 13.78 11.38 0.92
C GLY A 148 13.59 11.79 2.38
N GLU A 149 14.65 12.35 2.95
CA GLU A 149 14.73 12.78 4.36
C GLU A 149 13.68 13.84 4.74
N GLY A 150 13.32 13.84 6.03
CA GLY A 150 12.46 14.85 6.64
C GLY A 150 11.35 14.26 7.49
N SER A 151 10.37 15.08 7.84
CA SER A 151 9.33 14.72 8.82
C SER A 151 8.51 13.47 8.48
N SER A 152 8.34 13.14 7.19
CA SER A 152 7.67 11.88 6.80
C SER A 152 8.53 10.65 7.09
N CYS A 153 9.85 10.77 6.92
CA CYS A 153 10.80 9.69 7.22
C CYS A 153 10.89 9.47 8.74
N GLU A 154 11.01 10.54 9.51
CA GLU A 154 11.01 10.48 10.98
C GLU A 154 9.74 9.84 11.54
N LYS A 155 8.56 10.24 11.03
CA LYS A 155 7.28 9.67 11.44
C LYS A 155 7.16 8.20 11.03
N LEU A 156 7.57 7.84 9.82
CA LEU A 156 7.50 6.47 9.34
C LEU A 156 8.40 5.55 10.17
N MET A 157 9.62 5.97 10.51
CA MET A 157 10.51 5.22 11.41
C MET A 157 9.88 5.00 12.79
N ALA A 158 9.14 5.97 13.32
CA ALA A 158 8.50 5.84 14.62
C ALA A 158 7.35 4.82 14.64
N ILE A 159 6.57 4.74 13.56
CA ILE A 159 5.37 3.87 13.51
C ILE A 159 5.64 2.50 12.87
N ALA A 160 6.64 2.42 11.99
CA ALA A 160 6.97 1.23 11.21
C ALA A 160 8.50 1.01 11.17
N PRO A 161 9.17 0.87 12.34
CA PRO A 161 10.63 0.71 12.40
C PRO A 161 11.12 -0.56 11.69
N MET A 162 10.26 -1.57 11.53
CA MET A 162 10.58 -2.81 10.83
C MET A 162 10.89 -2.64 9.33
N LEU A 163 10.61 -1.46 8.74
CA LEU A 163 11.02 -1.12 7.38
C LEU A 163 12.51 -0.72 7.30
N TRP A 164 13.19 -0.58 8.44
CA TRP A 164 14.64 -0.31 8.57
C TRP A 164 15.32 -1.41 9.40
N ASP A 165 15.05 -2.66 9.06
CA ASP A 165 15.65 -3.82 9.72
C ASP A 165 17.17 -3.88 9.48
N ASP A 166 17.93 -3.23 10.37
CA ASP A 166 19.40 -3.10 10.29
C ASP A 166 20.13 -4.42 10.49
N ALA A 167 19.48 -5.40 11.10
CA ALA A 167 20.01 -6.74 11.29
C ALA A 167 19.78 -7.63 10.06
N SER A 168 19.14 -7.11 9.01
CA SER A 168 18.78 -7.87 7.82
C SER A 168 20.00 -8.12 6.94
N ASN A 169 20.39 -9.39 6.80
CA ASN A 169 21.58 -9.79 6.05
C ASN A 169 21.43 -9.71 4.53
N ASP A 170 20.24 -9.38 4.03
CA ASP A 170 19.86 -9.41 2.61
C ASP A 170 19.79 -8.01 1.96
N TYR A 171 20.30 -6.97 2.63
CA TYR A 171 20.41 -5.66 2.03
C TYR A 171 21.63 -4.93 2.57
N HIS A 172 22.41 -4.36 1.65
CA HIS A 172 23.55 -3.51 1.99
C HIS A 172 23.37 -2.15 1.34
N ASP A 173 23.76 -1.11 2.07
CA ASP A 173 23.79 0.23 1.54
C ASP A 173 24.72 0.33 0.32
N LEU A 174 24.28 1.05 -0.70
CA LEU A 174 25.11 1.40 -1.85
C LEU A 174 25.86 2.72 -1.61
N LEU A 175 25.42 3.54 -0.65
CA LEU A 175 26.04 4.82 -0.36
C LEU A 175 27.28 4.63 0.52
N ALA A 176 28.45 5.00 0.00
CA ALA A 176 29.63 5.17 0.83
C ALA A 176 29.49 6.44 1.67
N GLY A 177 29.39 6.32 2.99
CA GLY A 177 29.39 7.48 3.90
C GLY A 177 28.42 7.36 5.07
N PRO A 178 28.04 8.51 5.67
CA PRO A 178 27.05 8.55 6.73
C PRO A 178 25.72 8.00 6.24
N ARG A 179 25.13 7.15 7.07
CA ARG A 179 23.85 6.51 6.77
C ARG A 179 22.73 7.53 6.55
N ILE A 180 22.01 7.39 5.43
CA ILE A 180 20.81 8.17 5.12
C ILE A 180 19.57 7.28 5.29
N PRO A 181 18.71 7.50 6.31
CA PRO A 181 17.57 6.64 6.61
C PRO A 181 16.67 6.35 5.41
N SER A 182 16.22 7.37 4.67
CA SER A 182 15.32 7.21 3.53
C SER A 182 15.87 6.31 2.41
N GLU A 183 17.19 6.25 2.23
CA GLU A 183 17.84 5.36 1.26
C GLU A 183 17.80 3.88 1.70
N HIS A 184 17.71 3.64 3.01
CA HIS A 184 17.62 2.32 3.62
C HIS A 184 16.20 1.82 3.79
N LEU A 185 15.20 2.61 3.40
CA LEU A 185 13.81 2.19 3.47
C LEU A 185 13.63 0.89 2.67
N ARG A 186 13.09 -0.13 3.33
CA ARG A 186 12.95 -1.45 2.74
C ARG A 186 11.50 -1.89 2.64
N ILE A 187 11.05 -2.09 1.41
CA ILE A 187 9.69 -2.57 1.11
C ILE A 187 9.80 -3.98 0.56
N ARG A 188 9.11 -4.92 1.20
CA ARG A 188 9.06 -6.33 0.78
C ARG A 188 7.71 -6.63 0.14
N MET A 189 7.63 -7.74 -0.58
CA MET A 189 6.37 -8.21 -1.20
C MET A 189 5.21 -8.30 -0.20
N ARG A 190 5.47 -8.73 1.03
CA ARG A 190 4.46 -8.77 2.11
C ARG A 190 3.85 -7.40 2.42
N ASP A 191 4.61 -6.32 2.27
CA ASP A 191 4.14 -4.95 2.55
C ASP A 191 3.24 -4.49 1.42
N LEU A 192 3.59 -4.80 0.16
CA LEU A 192 2.70 -4.60 -0.99
C LEU A 192 1.39 -5.39 -0.84
N VAL A 193 1.43 -6.63 -0.34
CA VAL A 193 0.24 -7.45 -0.05
C VAL A 193 -0.65 -6.78 1.00
N ARG A 194 -0.06 -6.23 2.08
CA ARG A 194 -0.81 -5.45 3.09
C ARG A 194 -1.47 -4.22 2.48
N TYR A 195 -0.74 -3.48 1.65
CA TYR A 195 -1.23 -2.25 1.03
C TYR A 195 -2.36 -2.51 0.01
N ILE A 196 -2.25 -3.55 -0.82
CA ILE A 196 -3.34 -3.92 -1.72
C ILE A 196 -4.56 -4.42 -0.94
N TRP A 197 -4.36 -5.19 0.14
CA TRP A 197 -5.44 -5.60 1.03
C TRP A 197 -6.17 -4.38 1.60
N ALA A 198 -5.46 -3.42 2.17
CA ALA A 198 -6.05 -2.25 2.79
C ALA A 198 -6.81 -1.37 1.78
N THR A 199 -6.23 -1.11 0.61
CA THR A 199 -6.87 -0.30 -0.44
C THR A 199 -8.11 -0.98 -1.02
N THR A 200 -8.06 -2.29 -1.29
CA THR A 200 -9.22 -3.04 -1.82
C THR A 200 -10.28 -3.25 -0.75
N ARG A 201 -9.91 -3.46 0.51
CA ARG A 201 -10.85 -3.57 1.63
C ARG A 201 -11.57 -2.24 1.88
N PHE A 202 -10.87 -1.11 1.84
CA PHE A 202 -11.50 0.21 1.95
C PHE A 202 -12.64 0.37 0.94
N TRP A 203 -12.39 0.04 -0.33
CA TRP A 203 -13.40 0.13 -1.37
C TRP A 203 -14.54 -0.89 -1.22
N GLY A 204 -14.24 -2.08 -0.73
CA GLY A 204 -15.25 -3.06 -0.37
C GLY A 204 -16.19 -2.57 0.72
N LEU A 205 -15.65 -1.93 1.76
CA LEU A 205 -16.43 -1.32 2.85
C LEU A 205 -17.23 -0.10 2.38
N ALA A 206 -16.72 0.63 1.38
CA ALA A 206 -17.40 1.77 0.79
C ALA A 206 -18.47 1.38 -0.27
N ASP A 207 -18.51 0.12 -0.73
CA ASP A 207 -19.44 -0.34 -1.76
C ASP A 207 -20.85 -0.54 -1.17
N PRO A 208 -21.85 0.29 -1.54
CA PRO A 208 -23.20 0.18 -1.01
C PRO A 208 -24.03 -0.93 -1.67
N LEU A 209 -23.49 -1.59 -2.70
CA LEU A 209 -24.21 -2.55 -3.52
C LEU A 209 -24.16 -3.97 -2.92
N PRO A 210 -25.17 -4.81 -3.18
CA PRO A 210 -25.16 -6.21 -2.74
C PRO A 210 -23.92 -6.95 -3.24
N MET A 211 -23.43 -7.90 -2.44
CA MET A 211 -22.23 -8.69 -2.73
C MET A 211 -20.92 -7.88 -2.80
N ALA A 212 -20.87 -6.73 -2.11
CA ALA A 212 -19.63 -6.02 -1.86
C ALA A 212 -18.58 -6.96 -1.23
N VAL A 213 -17.37 -6.99 -1.79
CA VAL A 213 -16.28 -7.81 -1.27
C VAL A 213 -15.57 -7.03 -0.16
N THR A 214 -16.00 -7.19 1.09
CA THR A 214 -15.40 -6.49 2.24
C THR A 214 -14.15 -7.18 2.79
N ASP A 215 -13.90 -8.42 2.38
CA ASP A 215 -12.74 -9.21 2.80
C ASP A 215 -12.00 -9.77 1.57
N PRO A 216 -11.12 -8.97 0.95
CA PRO A 216 -10.40 -9.37 -0.24
C PRO A 216 -9.35 -10.46 0.09
N PRO A 217 -8.99 -11.32 -0.89
CA PRO A 217 -8.16 -12.51 -0.66
C PRO A 217 -6.66 -12.21 -0.48
N TYR A 218 -6.25 -10.95 -0.47
CA TYR A 218 -4.85 -10.56 -0.28
C TYR A 218 -4.49 -10.68 1.19
N ARG A 219 -3.85 -11.77 1.60
CA ARG A 219 -3.43 -11.98 2.99
C ARG A 219 -1.95 -12.31 3.04
N VAL A 220 -1.27 -11.80 4.05
CA VAL A 220 0.06 -12.28 4.41
C VAL A 220 -0.16 -13.60 5.14
N GLU A 221 0.33 -14.72 4.59
CA GLU A 221 0.34 -15.97 5.35
C GLU A 221 1.17 -15.75 6.63
N ALA A 222 0.61 -16.12 7.78
CA ALA A 222 1.40 -16.21 9.01
C ALA A 222 2.51 -17.22 8.75
N ARG A 223 3.77 -16.86 9.03
CA ARG A 223 4.88 -17.82 8.95
C ARG A 223 4.48 -19.07 9.72
N GLY A 224 4.36 -20.20 9.03
CA GLY A 224 4.23 -21.51 9.68
C GLY A 224 5.39 -21.68 10.65
N GLY A 225 5.07 -21.76 11.94
CA GLY A 225 6.11 -21.76 12.97
C GLY A 225 5.66 -21.68 14.42
N GLU A 226 4.40 -21.97 14.75
CA GLU A 226 4.03 -22.36 16.12
C GLU A 226 3.08 -23.56 16.02
N SER A 227 3.68 -24.74 16.06
CA SER A 227 2.98 -25.92 16.57
C SER A 227 3.08 -25.86 18.10
N ALA A 228 1.98 -26.24 18.74
CA ALA A 228 1.77 -26.31 20.19
C ALA A 228 2.95 -26.85 21.02
#